data_AF-A0A562NKX9-F1
#
_entry.id   AF-A0A562NKX9-F1
#
_cell.length_a   1.000
_cell.length_b   1.000
_cell.length_c   1.000
_cell.angle_alpha   90.00
_cell.angle_beta   90.00
_cell.angle_gamma   90.00
#
_symmetry.space_group_name_H-M   'P 1'
#
loop_
_entity.id
_entity.type
_entity.pdbx_description
1 polymer ?
#
loop_
_entity_poly.entity_id
_entity_poly.type
_entity_poly.pdbx_seq_one_letter_code
_entity_poly.pdbx_strand_id
1 'polypeptide(L)'
;MIRYLLTPEAHRDPYVWAAVLMAHFAIGAMLWPLVGWWVALIYTAFEAVQATRVRLLAWDSVLDWCGVMLGAAFVWQVVAGDYWMATAAAVCALCIAAVGAGTRWKEPA
;
A
#
# COMPACT_ATOMS: atom_id res chain seq x y z
N MET A 1 -14.37 9.92 -7.41
CA MET A 1 -13.02 10.42 -7.70
C MET A 1 -11.96 9.32 -7.57
N ILE A 2 -11.87 8.60 -6.43
CA ILE A 2 -10.91 7.50 -6.21
C ILE A 2 -10.97 6.35 -7.23
N ARG A 3 -12.17 6.00 -7.71
CA ARG A 3 -12.38 4.93 -8.70
C ARG A 3 -11.64 5.11 -10.04
N TYR A 4 -11.23 6.34 -10.37
CA TYR A 4 -10.43 6.61 -11.59
C TYR A 4 -8.93 6.50 -11.36
N LEU A 5 -8.48 6.40 -10.10
CA LEU A 5 -7.07 6.25 -9.74
C LEU A 5 -6.64 4.78 -9.66
N LEU A 6 -7.60 3.85 -9.61
CA LEU A 6 -7.40 2.41 -9.46
C LEU A 6 -7.57 1.65 -10.79
N THR A 7 -7.47 2.34 -11.93
CA THR A 7 -7.52 1.66 -13.24
C THR A 7 -6.10 1.34 -13.71
N PRO A 8 -5.90 0.27 -14.50
CA PRO A 8 -4.59 -0.07 -15.06
C PRO A 8 -3.95 1.09 -15.83
N GLU A 9 -4.75 1.90 -16.52
CA GLU A 9 -4.30 3.07 -17.27
C GLU A 9 -3.81 4.18 -16.33
N ALA A 10 -4.50 4.41 -15.21
CA ALA A 10 -4.09 5.40 -14.22
C ALA A 10 -2.80 4.97 -13.48
N HIS A 11 -2.61 3.66 -13.26
CA HIS A 11 -1.39 3.10 -12.69
C HIS A 11 -0.17 3.16 -13.63
N ARG A 12 -0.33 3.57 -14.89
CA ARG A 12 0.82 3.96 -15.74
C ARG A 12 1.41 5.29 -15.30
N ASP A 13 0.61 6.16 -14.68
CA ASP A 13 1.14 7.40 -14.11
C ASP A 13 1.98 7.04 -12.85
N PRO A 14 3.27 7.37 -12.86
CA PRO A 14 4.22 7.06 -11.79
C PRO A 14 3.83 7.73 -10.46
N TYR A 15 3.26 8.95 -10.51
CA TYR A 15 2.83 9.67 -9.31
C TYR A 15 1.54 9.09 -8.75
N VAL A 16 0.58 8.72 -9.62
CA VAL A 16 -0.66 8.07 -9.19
C VAL A 16 -0.34 6.75 -8.51
N TRP A 17 0.52 5.93 -9.11
CA TRP A 17 0.89 4.64 -8.54
C TRP A 17 1.57 4.79 -7.16
N ALA A 18 2.54 5.70 -7.03
CA ALA A 18 3.18 5.98 -5.74
C ALA A 18 2.19 6.51 -4.70
N ALA A 19 1.27 7.40 -5.11
CA ALA A 19 0.24 7.94 -4.23
C ALA A 19 -0.72 6.84 -3.73
N VAL A 20 -1.09 5.88 -4.58
CA VAL A 20 -1.96 4.75 -4.20
C VAL A 20 -1.26 3.87 -3.16
N LEU A 21 0.03 3.54 -3.34
CA LEU A 21 0.77 2.77 -2.34
C LEU A 21 0.86 3.51 -1.00
N MET A 22 1.15 4.81 -1.03
CA MET A 22 1.22 5.63 0.20
C MET A 22 -0.15 5.81 0.86
N ALA A 23 -1.23 5.83 0.09
CA ALA A 23 -2.59 5.80 0.61
C ALA A 23 -2.85 4.48 1.37
N HIS A 24 -2.41 3.35 0.83
CA HIS A 24 -2.48 2.05 1.52
C HIS A 24 -1.66 2.02 2.81
N PHE A 25 -0.45 2.59 2.81
CA PHE A 25 0.31 2.81 4.04
C PHE A 25 -0.48 3.61 5.07
N ALA A 26 -1.09 4.73 4.67
CA ALA A 26 -1.91 5.53 5.58
C ALA A 26 -3.15 4.77 6.10
N ILE A 27 -3.81 3.98 5.24
CA ILE A 27 -4.93 3.11 5.62
C ILE A 27 -4.48 2.11 6.68
N GLY A 28 -3.35 1.43 6.47
CA GLY A 28 -2.79 0.50 7.45
C GLY A 28 -2.50 1.14 8.81
N ALA A 29 -1.90 2.33 8.79
CA ALA A 29 -1.62 3.09 10.00
C ALA A 29 -2.92 3.45 10.75
N MET A 30 -3.98 3.85 10.03
CA MET A 30 -5.27 4.17 10.63
C MET A 30 -6.04 2.94 11.12
N LEU A 31 -5.93 1.80 10.43
CA LEU A 31 -6.64 0.58 10.81
C LEU A 31 -6.03 -0.12 12.02
N TRP A 32 -4.71 -0.07 12.18
CA TRP A 32 -4.03 -0.72 13.30
C TRP A 32 -4.65 -0.41 14.69
N PRO A 33 -4.87 0.86 15.09
CA PRO A 33 -5.48 1.14 16.40
C PRO A 33 -6.94 0.67 16.52
N LEU A 34 -7.62 0.40 15.41
CA LEU A 34 -9.03 -0.01 15.40
C LEU A 34 -9.20 -1.53 15.51
N VAL A 35 -8.34 -2.29 14.82
CA VAL A 35 -8.51 -3.74 14.66
C VAL A 35 -7.27 -4.55 15.04
N GLY A 36 -6.14 -3.89 15.32
CA GLY A 36 -4.87 -4.53 15.66
C GLY A 36 -4.45 -5.58 14.63
N TRP A 37 -4.03 -6.75 15.11
CA TRP A 37 -3.60 -7.89 14.28
C TRP A 37 -4.63 -8.37 13.26
N TRP A 38 -5.92 -8.10 13.47
CA TRP A 38 -6.96 -8.46 12.51
C TRP A 38 -6.87 -7.69 11.19
N VAL A 39 -6.11 -6.58 11.14
CA VAL A 39 -5.89 -5.81 9.91
C VAL A 39 -5.38 -6.70 8.77
N ALA A 40 -4.51 -7.68 9.06
CA ALA A 40 -3.98 -8.59 8.05
C ALA A 40 -5.10 -9.40 7.38
N LEU A 41 -5.97 -10.03 8.17
CA LEU A 41 -7.06 -10.86 7.66
C LEU A 41 -8.16 -10.03 6.99
N ILE A 42 -8.51 -8.89 7.58
CA ILE A 42 -9.52 -7.97 7.02
C ILE A 42 -9.06 -7.45 5.66
N TYR A 43 -7.80 -7.02 5.55
CA TYR A 43 -7.28 -6.48 4.30
C TYR A 43 -7.06 -7.57 3.25
N THR A 44 -6.64 -8.78 3.63
CA THR A 44 -6.59 -9.93 2.70
C THR A 44 -7.98 -10.25 2.13
N ALA A 45 -9.02 -10.24 2.97
CA ALA A 45 -10.38 -10.48 2.50
C ALA A 45 -10.86 -9.37 1.54
N PHE A 46 -10.53 -8.11 1.84
CA PHE A 46 -10.82 -6.97 0.97
C PHE A 46 -10.15 -7.12 -0.39
N GLU A 47 -8.84 -7.40 -0.43
CA GLU A 47 -8.10 -7.62 -1.67
C GLU A 47 -8.60 -8.83 -2.47
N ALA A 48 -8.99 -9.93 -1.82
CA ALA A 48 -9.59 -11.07 -2.51
C ALA A 48 -10.90 -10.68 -3.21
N VAL A 49 -11.74 -9.86 -2.57
CA VAL A 49 -12.95 -9.33 -3.19
C VAL A 49 -12.61 -8.38 -4.34
N GLN A 50 -11.60 -7.51 -4.21
CA GLN A 50 -11.16 -6.62 -5.29
C GLN A 50 -10.64 -7.40 -6.49
N ALA A 51 -9.77 -8.40 -6.27
CA ALA A 51 -9.20 -9.24 -7.31
C ALA A 51 -10.27 -9.97 -8.13
N THR A 52 -11.33 -10.46 -7.47
CA THR A 52 -12.45 -11.14 -8.16
C THR A 52 -13.36 -10.20 -8.94
N ARG A 53 -13.55 -8.95 -8.49
CA ARG A 53 -14.52 -8.01 -9.09
C ARG A 53 -13.93 -7.08 -10.13
N VAL A 54 -12.67 -6.68 -10.00
CA VAL A 54 -12.13 -5.52 -10.74
C VAL A 54 -11.03 -5.91 -11.73
N ARG A 55 -10.59 -7.19 -11.77
CA ARG A 55 -9.44 -7.64 -12.59
C ARG A 55 -8.21 -6.73 -12.42
N LEU A 56 -8.02 -6.20 -11.22
CA LEU A 56 -6.76 -5.55 -10.86
C LEU A 56 -5.63 -6.57 -11.01
N LEU A 57 -4.46 -6.10 -11.46
CA LEU A 57 -3.26 -6.92 -11.57
C LEU A 57 -3.03 -7.55 -10.19
N ALA A 58 -2.99 -8.88 -10.11
CA ALA A 58 -2.79 -9.59 -8.83
C ALA A 58 -1.55 -9.08 -8.07
N TRP A 59 -0.57 -8.55 -8.80
CA TRP A 59 0.62 -7.92 -8.25
C TRP A 59 0.36 -6.57 -7.57
N ASP A 60 -0.53 -5.73 -8.11
CA ASP A 60 -0.89 -4.46 -7.48
C ASP A 60 -1.61 -4.72 -6.16
N SER A 61 -2.53 -5.70 -6.11
CA SER A 61 -3.18 -6.12 -4.86
C SER A 61 -2.21 -6.62 -3.78
N VAL A 62 -1.15 -7.34 -4.18
CA VAL A 62 -0.10 -7.77 -3.24
C VAL A 62 0.66 -6.56 -2.69
N LEU A 63 0.97 -5.57 -3.54
CA LEU A 63 1.68 -4.37 -3.13
C LEU A 63 0.81 -3.45 -2.26
N ASP A 64 -0.47 -3.35 -2.55
CA ASP A 64 -1.45 -2.64 -1.72
C ASP A 64 -1.56 -3.27 -0.33
N TRP A 65 -1.64 -4.60 -0.26
CA TRP A 65 -1.60 -5.34 1.00
C TRP A 65 -0.29 -5.07 1.77
N CYS A 66 0.86 -5.11 1.10
CA CYS A 66 2.14 -4.77 1.70
C CYS A 66 2.18 -3.34 2.23
N GLY A 67 1.62 -2.37 1.47
CA GLY A 67 1.48 -0.98 1.90
C GLY A 67 0.72 -0.89 3.23
N VAL A 68 -0.44 -1.54 3.33
CA VAL A 68 -1.22 -1.59 4.57
C VAL A 68 -0.46 -2.25 5.71
N MET A 69 0.23 -3.37 5.47
CA MET A 69 0.98 -4.04 6.53
C MET A 69 2.15 -3.18 7.03
N LEU A 70 2.83 -2.47 6.14
CA LEU A 70 3.90 -1.53 6.52
C LEU A 70 3.35 -0.35 7.33
N GLY A 71 2.17 0.17 6.97
CA GLY A 71 1.48 1.21 7.74
C GLY A 71 1.07 0.75 9.13
N ALA A 72 0.52 -0.46 9.22
CA ALA A 72 0.14 -1.06 10.49
C ALA A 72 1.37 -1.35 11.38
N ALA A 73 2.42 -1.92 10.79
CA ALA A 73 3.69 -2.16 11.47
C ALA A 73 4.33 -0.85 11.96
N PHE A 74 4.28 0.22 11.17
CA PHE A 74 4.76 1.54 11.58
C PHE A 74 4.09 1.99 12.89
N VAL A 75 2.76 1.97 12.95
CA VAL A 75 2.03 2.40 14.17
C VAL A 75 2.28 1.45 15.33
N TRP A 76 2.32 0.13 15.09
CA TRP A 76 2.65 -0.84 16.12
C TRP A 76 4.01 -0.56 16.77
N GLN A 77 5.04 -0.30 15.96
CA GLN A 77 6.39 -0.03 16.46
C GLN A 77 6.50 1.34 17.16
N VAL A 78 5.79 2.36 16.66
CA VAL A 78 5.66 3.65 17.36
C VAL A 78 5.05 3.47 18.75
N VAL A 79 3.99 2.67 18.87
CA VAL A 79 3.34 2.38 20.15
C VAL A 79 4.24 1.54 21.07
N ALA A 80 5.03 0.63 20.51
CA ALA A 80 6.01 -0.17 21.24
C ALA A 80 7.25 0.63 21.69
N GLY A 81 7.43 1.87 21.21
CA GLY A 81 8.59 2.72 21.48
C GLY A 81 9.83 2.37 20.66
N ASP A 82 9.72 1.47 19.68
CA ASP A 82 10.82 1.13 18.76
C ASP A 82 10.77 2.02 17.51
N TYR A 83 11.32 3.23 17.66
CA TYR A 83 11.34 4.20 16.56
C TYR A 83 12.24 3.76 15.40
N TRP A 84 13.23 2.89 15.64
CA TRP A 84 14.10 2.40 14.57
C TRP A 84 13.33 1.50 13.62
N MET A 85 12.53 0.57 14.16
CA MET A 85 11.67 -0.28 13.34
C MET A 85 10.51 0.48 12.71
N ALA A 86 9.97 1.49 13.38
CA ALA A 86 9.00 2.40 12.76
C ALA A 86 9.62 3.11 11.55
N THR A 87 10.80 3.71 11.70
CA THR A 87 11.51 4.34 10.57
C THR A 87 11.81 3.35 9.45
N ALA A 88 12.24 2.13 9.77
CA ALA A 88 12.48 1.09 8.78
C ALA A 88 11.21 0.79 7.96
N ALA A 89 10.05 0.63 8.61
CA ALA A 89 8.78 0.39 7.92
C ALA A 89 8.40 1.54 6.97
N ALA A 90 8.56 2.79 7.41
CA ALA A 90 8.29 3.97 6.58
C ALA A 90 9.25 4.07 5.39
N VAL A 91 10.55 3.82 5.61
CA VAL A 91 11.57 3.81 4.56
C VAL A 91 11.29 2.70 3.53
N CYS A 92 10.90 1.50 3.98
CA CYS A 92 10.51 0.43 3.07
C CYS A 92 9.35 0.84 2.16
N ALA A 93 8.30 1.47 2.71
CA ALA A 93 7.17 1.96 1.91
C ALA A 93 7.63 3.00 0.88
N LEU A 94 8.48 3.95 1.29
CA LEU A 94 9.05 4.96 0.39
C LEU A 94 9.94 4.35 -0.70
N CYS A 95 10.75 3.35 -0.39
CA CYS A 95 11.58 2.66 -1.36
C CYS A 95 10.72 1.93 -2.41
N ILE A 96 9.67 1.24 -1.99
CA ILE A 96 8.73 0.57 -2.91
C ILE A 96 8.06 1.61 -3.81
N ALA A 97 7.56 2.71 -3.23
CA ALA A 97 6.95 3.82 -3.97
C ALA A 97 7.92 4.40 -5.03
N ALA A 98 9.15 4.72 -4.62
CA ALA A 98 10.15 5.33 -5.49
C ALA A 98 10.61 4.38 -6.62
N VAL A 99 10.84 3.10 -6.29
CA VAL A 99 11.25 2.11 -7.29
C VAL A 99 10.12 1.86 -8.29
N GLY A 100 8.89 1.64 -7.82
CA GLY A 100 7.75 1.38 -8.71
C GLY A 100 7.33 2.59 -9.54
N ALA A 101 7.54 3.82 -9.06
CA ALA A 101 7.42 5.03 -9.89
C ALA A 101 8.54 5.10 -10.94
N GLY A 102 9.78 4.82 -10.53
CA GLY A 102 10.94 4.86 -11.41
C GLY A 102 10.92 3.82 -12.53
N THR A 103 10.30 2.66 -12.33
CA THR A 103 10.11 1.67 -13.41
C THR A 103 9.12 2.18 -14.46
N ARG A 104 8.06 2.87 -14.03
CA ARG A 104 7.01 3.42 -14.91
C ARG A 104 7.48 4.61 -15.73
N TRP A 105 8.43 5.40 -15.22
CA TRP A 105 9.11 6.43 -16.03
C TRP A 105 9.91 5.89 -17.22
N LYS A 106 10.30 4.62 -17.19
CA LYS A 106 11.12 4.00 -18.24
C LYS A 106 10.30 3.31 -19.33
N GLU A 107 9.00 3.12 -19.10
CA GLU A 107 8.10 2.52 -20.09
C GLU A 107 7.66 3.60 -21.09
N PRO A 108 7.86 3.42 -22.41
CA PRO A 108 7.33 4.35 -23.40
C PRO A 108 5.80 4.32 -23.38
N ALA A 109 5.20 5.51 -23.44
CA ALA A 109 3.75 5.73 -23.37
C ALA A 109 2.96 5.01 -24.48
#